data_AF-A0A7V7SWP0-F1
#
_entry.id   AF-A0A7V7SWP0-F1
#
_cell.length_a   1.000
_cell.length_b   1.000
_cell.length_c   1.000
_cell.angle_alpha   90.00
_cell.angle_beta   90.00
_cell.angle_gamma   90.00
#
_symmetry.space_group_name_H-M   'P 1'
#
loop_
_entity.id
_entity.type
_entity.pdbx_description
1 polymer ?
#
loop_
_entity_poly.entity_id
_entity_poly.type
_entity_poly.pdbx_seq_one_letter_code
_entity_poly.pdbx_strand_id
1 'polypeptide(L)'
;MMDGMRPLRYRILHWAIILFFVQGMAYAGWQVFQVRLPGQGFGPLGAQAQDVPLELMVTRRLYAMEFWLIVAGFALYLGVTVPGLRGIPRREK
;
A
#
# COMPACT_ATOMS: atom_id res chain seq x y z
N MET A 1 -17.28 -14.61 21.33
CA MET A 1 -16.69 -13.96 22.51
C MET A 1 -15.34 -14.62 22.82
N MET A 2 -14.25 -14.18 22.16
CA MET A 2 -12.87 -14.50 22.56
C MET A 2 -11.99 -13.27 22.28
N ASP A 3 -12.35 -12.14 22.88
CA ASP A 3 -11.47 -10.97 23.10
C ASP A 3 -10.56 -11.20 24.33
N GLY A 4 -10.01 -12.41 24.43
CA GLY A 4 -9.22 -12.85 25.60
C GLY A 4 -7.74 -12.93 25.28
N MET A 5 -7.03 -11.81 25.49
CA MET A 5 -5.56 -11.74 25.70
C MET A 5 -4.64 -12.31 24.61
N ARG A 6 -4.60 -11.68 23.43
CA ARG A 6 -3.33 -11.68 22.66
C ARG A 6 -2.34 -10.79 23.43
N PRO A 7 -1.16 -11.29 23.86
CA PRO A 7 -0.29 -10.49 24.71
C PRO A 7 0.10 -9.18 24.03
N LEU A 8 0.19 -8.11 24.82
CA LEU A 8 0.37 -6.72 24.37
C LEU A 8 1.40 -6.58 23.23
N ARG A 9 2.50 -7.33 23.31
CA ARG A 9 3.54 -7.44 22.28
C ARG A 9 3.01 -7.74 20.87
N TYR A 10 2.03 -8.64 20.70
CA TYR A 10 1.48 -8.96 19.39
C TYR A 10 0.58 -7.84 18.86
N ARG A 11 -0.12 -7.11 19.74
CA ARG A 11 -0.92 -5.95 19.33
C ARG A 11 -0.01 -4.82 18.86
N ILE A 12 1.09 -4.58 19.59
CA ILE A 12 2.11 -3.60 19.21
C ILE A 12 2.74 -3.98 17.87
N LEU A 13 3.21 -5.24 17.73
CA LEU A 13 3.78 -5.72 16.47
C LEU A 13 2.79 -5.60 15.32
N HIS A 14 1.52 -5.95 15.54
CA HIS A 14 0.49 -5.87 14.52
C HIS A 14 0.29 -4.44 14.01
N TRP A 15 0.18 -3.47 14.93
CA TRP A 15 0.07 -2.05 14.60
C TRP A 15 1.34 -1.50 13.96
N ALA A 16 2.53 -1.93 14.41
CA ALA A 16 3.80 -1.52 13.80
C ALA A 16 3.88 -1.96 12.33
N ILE A 17 3.45 -3.17 12.01
CA ILE A 17 3.40 -3.67 10.63
C ILE A 17 2.39 -2.85 9.80
N ILE A 18 1.20 -2.57 10.34
CA ILE A 18 0.21 -1.73 9.65
C ILE A 18 0.78 -0.34 9.36
N LEU A 19 1.39 0.30 10.36
CA LEU A 19 2.00 1.63 10.19
C LEU A 19 3.12 1.61 9.16
N PHE A 20 3.94 0.56 9.13
CA PHE A 20 4.98 0.40 8.11
C PHE A 20 4.39 0.34 6.70
N PHE A 21 3.33 -0.46 6.48
CA PHE A 21 2.63 -0.52 5.20
C PHE A 21 1.99 0.82 4.81
N VAL A 22 1.32 1.49 5.75
CA VAL A 22 0.68 2.80 5.52
C VAL A 22 1.71 3.86 5.17
N GLN A 23 2.82 3.92 5.89
CA GLN A 23 3.91 4.84 5.59
C GLN A 23 4.53 4.56 4.22
N GLY A 24 4.75 3.29 3.88
CA GLY A 24 5.25 2.88 2.56
C GLY A 24 4.30 3.28 1.43
N MET A 25 2.99 3.05 1.60
CA MET A 25 1.97 3.49 0.63
C MET A 25 1.95 5.01 0.48
N ALA A 26 2.01 5.76 1.58
CA ALA A 26 2.04 7.23 1.53
C ALA A 26 3.29 7.75 0.81
N TYR A 27 4.47 7.17 1.10
CA TYR A 27 5.73 7.52 0.45
C TYR A 27 5.71 7.21 -1.05
N ALA A 28 5.44 5.97 -1.43
CA ALA A 28 5.47 5.55 -2.83
C ALA A 28 4.36 6.24 -3.63
N GLY A 29 3.16 6.39 -3.04
CA GLY A 29 2.07 7.15 -3.64
C GLY A 29 2.44 8.61 -3.88
N TRP A 30 3.07 9.27 -2.91
CA TRP A 30 3.57 10.63 -3.07
C TRP A 30 4.61 10.71 -4.21
N GLN A 31 5.58 9.80 -4.27
CA GLN A 31 6.59 9.77 -5.33
C GLN A 31 5.99 9.60 -6.73
N VAL A 32 4.93 8.79 -6.86
CA VAL A 32 4.21 8.57 -8.12
C VAL A 32 3.49 9.83 -8.61
N PHE A 33 2.97 10.69 -7.73
CA PHE A 33 2.13 11.83 -8.12
C PHE A 33 2.79 13.21 -8.02
N GLN A 34 3.82 13.37 -7.19
CA GLN A 34 4.35 14.70 -6.81
C GLN A 34 5.80 14.96 -7.23
N VAL A 35 6.71 13.99 -7.07
CA VAL A 35 8.13 14.36 -6.91
C VAL A 35 8.91 14.49 -8.22
N ARG A 36 8.39 14.00 -9.36
CA ARG A 36 9.17 13.92 -10.61
C ARG A 36 8.48 14.43 -11.87
N LEU A 37 7.74 15.55 -11.78
CA LEU A 37 7.37 16.32 -12.96
C LEU A 37 8.40 17.45 -13.20
N PRO A 38 9.03 17.54 -14.39
CA PRO A 38 9.78 18.72 -14.77
C PRO A 38 8.79 19.86 -15.03
N GLY A 39 8.54 20.68 -14.00
CA GLY A 39 7.62 21.82 -14.06
C GLY A 39 6.36 21.62 -13.22
N GLN A 40 6.26 22.46 -12.17
CA GLN A 40 5.14 22.85 -11.27
C GLN A 40 3.73 22.23 -11.44
N GLY A 41 3.59 20.93 -11.71
CA GLY A 41 2.31 20.26 -11.87
C GLY A 41 2.11 19.13 -10.87
N PHE A 42 0.93 19.06 -10.26
CA PHE A 42 0.47 17.93 -9.47
C PHE A 42 -0.39 17.02 -10.36
N GLY A 43 -0.08 15.72 -10.45
CA GLY A 43 -0.99 14.73 -11.03
C GLY A 43 -0.48 13.88 -12.22
N PRO A 44 -1.39 13.30 -13.01
CA PRO A 44 -1.03 12.44 -14.13
C PRO A 44 -0.36 13.25 -15.24
N LEU A 45 0.74 12.73 -15.80
CA LEU A 45 1.49 13.41 -16.89
C LEU A 45 0.62 13.60 -18.14
N GLY A 46 -0.39 12.75 -18.36
CA GLY A 46 -1.29 12.84 -19.51
C GLY A 46 -0.51 12.99 -20.82
N ALA A 47 -0.81 14.05 -21.56
CA ALA A 47 -0.13 14.38 -22.82
C ALA A 47 1.36 14.76 -22.65
N GLN A 48 1.77 15.26 -21.48
CA GLN A 48 3.17 15.65 -21.20
C GLN A 48 4.10 14.45 -21.00
N ALA A 49 3.56 13.22 -20.98
CA ALA A 49 4.37 12.02 -20.80
C ALA A 49 5.39 11.80 -21.92
N GLN A 50 5.15 12.36 -23.11
CA GLN A 50 6.04 12.22 -24.27
C GLN A 50 7.30 13.09 -24.17
N ASP A 51 7.24 14.18 -23.41
CA ASP A 51 8.33 15.16 -23.26
C ASP A 51 9.20 14.92 -22.02
N VAL A 52 8.88 13.90 -21.22
CA VAL A 52 9.61 13.58 -19.99
C VAL A 52 10.87 12.75 -20.30
N PRO A 53 12.04 13.13 -19.75
CA PRO A 53 13.25 12.32 -19.81
C PRO A 53 13.01 10.86 -19.40
N LEU A 54 13.55 9.92 -20.18
CA LEU A 54 13.34 8.47 -19.97
C LEU A 54 13.66 8.03 -18.53
N GLU A 55 14.74 8.55 -17.95
CA GLU A 55 15.16 8.25 -16.58
C GLU A 55 14.09 8.59 -15.54
N LEU A 56 13.43 9.76 -15.69
CA LEU A 56 12.34 10.17 -14.81
C LEU A 56 11.12 9.26 -15.00
N MET A 57 10.82 8.89 -16.25
CA MET A 57 9.69 7.99 -16.55
C MET A 57 9.90 6.59 -15.97
N VAL A 58 11.09 6.01 -16.13
CA VAL A 58 11.44 4.70 -15.55
C VAL A 58 11.39 4.76 -14.03
N THR A 59 11.94 5.81 -13.43
CA THR A 59 11.92 5.97 -11.98
C THR A 59 10.49 6.08 -11.43
N ARG A 60 9.61 6.84 -12.09
CA ARG A 60 8.18 6.92 -11.71
C ARG A 60 7.50 5.56 -11.78
N ARG A 61 7.82 4.74 -12.78
CA ARG A 61 7.31 3.36 -12.91
C ARG A 61 7.80 2.46 -11.78
N LEU A 62 9.07 2.59 -11.35
CA LEU A 62 9.60 1.84 -10.21
C LEU A 62 8.84 2.18 -8.92
N TYR A 63 8.58 3.46 -8.64
CA TYR A 63 7.76 3.85 -7.48
C TYR A 63 6.31 3.37 -7.60
N ALA A 64 5.75 3.31 -8.80
CA ALA A 64 4.42 2.74 -9.00
C ALA A 64 4.42 1.23 -8.70
N MET A 65 5.44 0.49 -9.14
CA MET A 65 5.58 -0.93 -8.79
C MET A 65 5.75 -1.11 -7.28
N GLU A 66 6.58 -0.29 -6.63
CA GLU A 66 6.75 -0.29 -5.18
C GLU A 66 5.42 -0.07 -4.46
N PHE A 67 4.64 0.94 -4.87
CA PHE A 67 3.31 1.21 -4.30
C PHE A 67 2.38 -0.01 -4.43
N TRP A 68 2.29 -0.61 -5.61
CA TRP A 68 1.43 -1.77 -5.84
C TRP A 68 1.88 -3.01 -5.09
N LEU A 69 3.18 -3.24 -4.96
CA LEU A 69 3.73 -4.34 -4.15
C LEU A 69 3.40 -4.16 -2.66
N ILE A 70 3.49 -2.94 -2.14
CA ILE A 70 3.12 -2.61 -0.76
C ILE A 70 1.61 -2.83 -0.55
N VAL A 71 0.77 -2.37 -1.48
CA VAL A 71 -0.69 -2.59 -1.42
C VAL A 71 -1.04 -4.07 -1.44
N ALA A 72 -0.41 -4.86 -2.31
CA ALA A 72 -0.63 -6.30 -2.39
C ALA A 72 -0.19 -7.01 -1.10
N GLY A 73 1.00 -6.69 -0.59
CA GLY A 73 1.50 -7.21 0.68
C GLY A 73 0.61 -6.84 1.86
N PHE A 74 0.11 -5.59 1.89
CA PHE A 74 -0.81 -5.12 2.94
C PHE A 74 -2.15 -5.85 2.88
N ALA A 75 -2.72 -6.04 1.69
CA ALA A 75 -3.96 -6.79 1.52
C ALA A 75 -3.84 -8.25 1.99
N LEU A 76 -2.74 -8.93 1.64
CA LEU A 76 -2.45 -10.28 2.11
C LEU A 76 -2.28 -10.32 3.63
N TYR A 77 -1.52 -9.36 4.19
CA TYR A 77 -1.31 -9.26 5.62
C TYR A 77 -2.64 -9.08 6.37
N LEU A 78 -3.50 -8.17 5.92
CA LEU A 78 -4.84 -7.98 6.49
C LEU A 78 -5.69 -9.24 6.36
N GLY A 79 -5.68 -9.90 5.20
CA GLY A 79 -6.43 -11.13 4.96
C GLY A 79 -6.06 -12.27 5.92
N VAL A 80 -4.78 -12.36 6.30
CA VAL A 80 -4.29 -13.36 7.27
C VAL A 80 -4.54 -12.90 8.72
N THR A 81 -4.34 -11.63 9.03
CA THR A 81 -4.29 -11.14 10.42
C THR A 81 -5.61 -10.59 10.95
N VAL A 82 -6.57 -10.30 10.08
CA VAL A 82 -7.94 -9.89 10.40
C VAL A 82 -8.91 -11.02 10.04
N PRO A 83 -8.92 -12.16 10.76
CA PRO A 83 -9.93 -13.20 10.58
C PRO A 83 -11.28 -12.71 11.15
N GLY A 84 -11.94 -11.82 10.41
CA GLY A 84 -13.11 -11.04 10.84
C GLY A 84 -14.30 -11.03 9.88
N LEU A 85 -14.21 -11.63 8.69
CA LEU A 85 -15.40 -12.00 7.90
C LEU A 85 -15.96 -13.36 8.37
N ARG A 86 -16.12 -13.52 9.68
CA ARG A 86 -16.79 -14.67 10.31
C ARG A 86 -18.32 -14.57 10.18
N GLY A 87 -18.79 -14.36 8.95
CA GLY A 87 -20.21 -14.30 8.60
C GLY A 87 -20.58 -15.18 7.41
N ILE A 88 -19.64 -15.97 6.87
CA ILE A 88 -19.96 -16.95 5.84
C ILE A 88 -20.42 -18.23 6.54
N PRO A 89 -21.73 -18.53 6.59
CA PRO A 89 -22.19 -19.80 7.12
C PRO A 89 -21.56 -20.91 6.29
N ARG A 90 -20.83 -21.81 6.96
CA ARG A 90 -20.37 -23.05 6.35
C ARG A 90 -21.62 -23.84 5.98
N ARG A 91 -22.00 -23.86 4.69
CA ARG A 91 -23.09 -24.69 4.21
C ARG A 91 -22.65 -26.14 4.39
N GLU A 92 -23.13 -26.80 5.44
CA GLU A 92 -23.12 -28.25 5.50
C GLU A 92 -23.96 -28.78 4.34
N LYS A 93 -23.38 -29.70 3.57
CA LYS A 93 -24.08 -30.47 2.56
C LYS A 93 -24.58 -31.76 3.19
#